data_AF-A0A1V5B9K1-F1
#
_entry.id   AF-A0A1V5B9K1-F1
#
_cell.length_a   1.000
_cell.length_b   1.000
_cell.length_c   1.000
_cell.angle_alpha   90.00
_cell.angle_beta   90.00
_cell.angle_gamma   90.00
#
_symmetry.space_group_name_H-M   'P 1'
#
loop_
_entity.id
_entity.type
_entity.pdbx_description
1 polymer ?
#
loop_
_entity_poly.entity_id
_entity_poly.type
_entity_poly.pdbx_seq_one_letter_code
_entity_poly.pdbx_strand_id
1 'polypeptide(L)'
;MPNGYKKSLVSRSISLFLIVSYILFLCIFPGISQEAKAPDFQAVDLDGKEVSLSDYQGEAVLLHITNIENPLCRECEHVLNAQTGQLSLLAKKDPGINIITLNVRKNPYSKNGPTLVAEWWKVNVTWPWIEDFEPYSLTGKYIDYSTFEGGFANPTLILIDKEGNVADLYHVYQLGKGEIDGIQSAETLYSDLKDIELKGASGFKGVSSSQGVNYLGMFTLGIVTSLSPCSVALLLAMFSYVMTARRKEEYLKKSASASREGFMIGVAFTLGMAAVFFVVGLFLSDIGVFIREARFFDLAAGLLMIILGINIIKPIGEIIEPVRSRISFGKSDPDDLPSEKKSLMERLVHFSMSLFQYSAFIGAFTLGVFFALGWAPCAVSLVFPVLIWLISQNVTPLAGGMMLFVFGVGHGVPVIPIATFSRAVGGQIGEKYISMGKWVTKIFGLAVIAIGLIYATRYFGFKLW
;
A
#
# COMPACT_ATOMS: atom_id res chain seq x y z
N MET A 1 -28.70 16.61 -44.18
CA MET A 1 -27.32 16.41 -43.70
C MET A 1 -27.21 16.80 -42.21
N PRO A 2 -27.19 15.84 -41.25
CA PRO A 2 -26.67 16.16 -39.90
C PRO A 2 -25.91 15.01 -39.20
N ASN A 3 -25.39 14.02 -39.92
CA ASN A 3 -24.70 12.85 -39.31
C ASN A 3 -23.18 13.02 -39.10
N GLY A 4 -22.55 14.04 -39.71
CA GLY A 4 -21.10 14.25 -39.62
C GLY A 4 -20.64 14.91 -38.30
N TYR A 5 -21.44 15.81 -37.74
CA TYR A 5 -21.03 16.63 -36.59
C TYR A 5 -21.06 15.86 -35.25
N LYS A 6 -21.95 14.87 -35.10
CA LYS A 6 -22.07 14.07 -33.87
C LYS A 6 -20.93 13.06 -33.68
N LYS A 7 -20.40 12.46 -34.77
CA LYS A 7 -19.24 11.55 -34.69
C LYS A 7 -17.96 12.29 -34.29
N SER A 8 -17.79 13.53 -34.75
CA SER A 8 -16.62 14.36 -34.42
C SER A 8 -16.53 14.72 -32.93
N LEU A 9 -17.67 15.01 -32.27
CA LEU A 9 -17.66 15.48 -30.88
C LEU A 9 -17.44 14.36 -29.85
N VAL A 10 -17.99 13.16 -30.10
CA VAL A 10 -17.78 11.96 -29.26
C VAL A 10 -16.36 11.44 -29.42
N SER A 11 -15.83 11.45 -30.66
CA SER A 11 -14.43 11.15 -30.92
C SER A 11 -13.48 12.12 -30.21
N ARG A 12 -13.81 13.42 -30.16
CA ARG A 12 -13.03 14.43 -29.42
C ARG A 12 -13.03 14.24 -27.91
N SER A 13 -14.14 13.86 -27.28
CA SER A 13 -14.17 13.60 -25.83
C SER A 13 -13.47 12.29 -25.44
N ILE A 14 -13.56 11.25 -26.28
CA ILE A 14 -12.81 10.00 -26.07
C ILE A 14 -11.32 10.25 -26.27
N SER A 15 -10.93 11.00 -27.31
CA SER A 15 -9.54 11.45 -27.48
C SER A 15 -9.08 12.28 -26.30
N LEU A 16 -9.88 13.21 -25.77
CA LEU A 16 -9.46 14.03 -24.62
C LEU A 16 -9.26 13.19 -23.36
N PHE A 17 -10.12 12.20 -23.10
CA PHE A 17 -9.96 11.28 -21.96
C PHE A 17 -8.75 10.35 -22.14
N LEU A 18 -8.54 9.81 -23.34
CA LEU A 18 -7.35 9.01 -23.65
C LEU A 18 -6.08 9.87 -23.57
N ILE A 19 -6.11 11.12 -24.01
CA ILE A 19 -4.99 12.06 -23.91
C ILE A 19 -4.73 12.45 -22.46
N VAL A 20 -5.75 12.74 -21.66
CA VAL A 20 -5.56 13.05 -20.22
C VAL A 20 -5.10 11.82 -19.44
N SER A 21 -5.64 10.64 -19.75
CA SER A 21 -5.18 9.37 -19.17
C SER A 21 -3.77 9.01 -19.62
N TYR A 22 -3.40 9.33 -20.86
CA TYR A 22 -2.06 9.11 -21.41
C TYR A 22 -1.04 10.14 -20.90
N ILE A 23 -1.46 11.39 -20.68
CA ILE A 23 -0.65 12.43 -20.02
C ILE A 23 -0.46 12.08 -18.54
N LEU A 24 -1.50 11.61 -17.84
CA LEU A 24 -1.35 11.07 -16.48
C LEU A 24 -0.41 9.86 -16.47
N PHE A 25 -0.55 8.95 -17.44
CA PHE A 25 0.31 7.78 -17.59
C PHE A 25 1.77 8.17 -17.88
N LEU A 26 2.01 9.16 -18.75
CA LEU A 26 3.34 9.70 -19.04
C LEU A 26 3.94 10.46 -17.85
N CYS A 27 3.13 11.13 -17.03
CA CYS A 27 3.59 11.76 -15.78
C CYS A 27 3.92 10.72 -14.69
N ILE A 28 3.44 9.48 -14.80
CA ILE A 28 3.69 8.38 -13.83
C ILE A 28 4.91 7.53 -14.24
N PHE A 29 5.38 7.62 -15.48
CA PHE A 29 6.60 6.96 -15.95
C PHE A 29 7.74 7.97 -16.15
N PRO A 30 8.47 8.37 -15.11
CA PRO A 30 9.90 8.57 -15.32
C PRO A 30 10.48 7.17 -15.58
N GLY A 31 11.08 6.96 -16.75
CA GLY A 31 11.91 5.78 -16.97
C GLY A 31 13.01 5.74 -15.90
N ILE A 32 13.06 4.66 -15.13
CA ILE A 32 14.07 4.47 -14.10
C ILE A 32 15.14 3.56 -14.68
N SER A 33 16.16 4.18 -15.25
CA SER A 33 17.55 3.76 -15.04
C SER A 33 18.14 4.79 -14.10
N GLN A 34 17.62 4.83 -12.87
CA GLN A 34 18.08 5.78 -11.87
C GLN A 34 19.21 5.07 -11.13
N GLU A 35 20.44 5.47 -11.43
CA GLU A 35 21.62 5.14 -10.63
C GLU A 35 21.27 5.45 -9.16
N ALA A 36 21.21 4.42 -8.33
CA ALA A 36 20.71 4.54 -6.98
C ALA A 36 21.83 5.07 -6.10
N LYS A 37 21.77 6.36 -5.75
CA LYS A 37 22.75 6.98 -4.86
C LYS A 37 22.66 6.40 -3.46
N ALA A 38 23.79 6.04 -2.87
CA ALA A 38 23.84 5.54 -1.49
C ALA A 38 23.44 6.67 -0.51
N PRO A 39 22.50 6.42 0.42
CA PRO A 39 22.13 7.39 1.44
C PRO A 39 23.32 7.76 2.32
N ASP A 40 23.53 9.06 2.56
CA ASP A 40 24.62 9.47 3.46
C ASP A 40 24.27 9.23 4.94
N PHE A 41 25.30 9.02 5.75
CA PHE A 41 25.20 8.88 7.19
C PHE A 41 26.40 9.50 7.90
N GLN A 42 26.19 9.84 9.17
CA GLN A 42 27.22 10.27 10.09
C GLN A 42 27.06 9.44 11.36
N ALA A 43 28.14 8.80 11.78
CA ALA A 43 28.16 7.95 12.96
C ALA A 43 29.50 8.07 13.67
N VAL A 44 29.54 7.58 14.90
CA VAL A 44 30.76 7.48 15.69
C VAL A 44 31.08 6.00 15.86
N ASP A 45 32.29 5.62 15.46
CA ASP A 45 32.82 4.27 15.66
C ASP A 45 33.10 4.00 17.15
N LEU A 46 33.32 2.74 17.52
CA LEU A 46 33.57 2.33 18.91
C LEU A 46 34.83 2.96 19.52
N ASP A 47 35.79 3.36 18.69
CA ASP A 47 37.01 4.08 19.10
C ASP A 47 36.80 5.60 19.23
N GLY A 48 35.57 6.09 19.06
CA GLY A 48 35.23 7.51 19.15
C GLY A 48 35.54 8.32 17.88
N LYS A 49 35.88 7.64 16.78
CA LYS A 49 36.15 8.28 15.49
C LYS A 49 34.83 8.59 14.78
N GLU A 50 34.65 9.84 14.35
CA GLU A 50 33.55 10.21 13.46
C GLU A 50 33.78 9.61 12.07
N VAL A 51 32.75 8.97 11.53
CA VAL A 51 32.74 8.32 10.22
C VAL A 51 31.50 8.80 9.46
N SER A 52 31.71 9.47 8.33
CA SER A 52 30.65 9.79 7.39
C SER A 52 30.89 9.11 6.05
N LEU A 53 29.83 8.68 5.37
CA LEU A 53 29.98 8.14 4.00
C LEU A 53 30.49 9.23 3.04
N SER A 54 30.11 10.49 3.28
CA SER A 54 30.64 11.65 2.55
C SER A 54 32.16 11.83 2.67
N ASP A 55 32.81 11.30 3.71
CA ASP A 55 34.28 11.41 3.87
C ASP A 55 35.03 10.53 2.86
N TYR A 56 34.35 9.55 2.25
CA TYR A 56 34.92 8.60 1.29
C TYR A 56 34.61 8.98 -0.17
N GLN A 57 34.15 10.19 -0.43
CA GLN A 57 33.95 10.69 -1.79
C GLN A 57 35.27 10.67 -2.57
N GLY A 58 35.29 9.98 -3.71
CA GLY A 58 36.51 9.74 -4.50
C GLY A 58 37.12 8.34 -4.34
N GLU A 59 36.63 7.53 -3.39
CA GLU A 59 37.11 6.16 -3.13
C GLU A 59 35.95 5.16 -3.13
N ALA A 60 36.21 3.90 -3.49
CA ALA A 60 35.18 2.86 -3.39
C ALA A 60 35.02 2.41 -1.94
N VAL A 61 33.78 2.12 -1.54
CA VAL A 61 33.44 1.69 -0.16
C VAL A 61 32.66 0.39 -0.19
N LEU A 62 33.07 -0.56 0.66
CA LEU A 62 32.31 -1.76 0.96
C LEU A 62 31.54 -1.56 2.27
N LEU A 63 30.23 -1.37 2.16
CA LEU A 63 29.34 -1.27 3.30
C LEU A 63 28.77 -2.64 3.65
N HIS A 64 29.09 -3.13 4.85
CA HIS A 64 28.67 -4.42 5.37
C HIS A 64 27.57 -4.22 6.42
N ILE A 65 26.35 -4.68 6.13
CA ILE A 65 25.23 -4.64 7.07
C ILE A 65 25.08 -6.03 7.68
N THR A 66 25.10 -6.11 9.01
CA THR A 66 24.99 -7.38 9.73
C THR A 66 24.16 -7.25 11.01
N ASN A 67 23.75 -8.38 11.58
CA ASN A 67 23.16 -8.45 12.92
C ASN A 67 23.90 -9.52 13.72
N ILE A 68 24.84 -9.06 14.55
CA ILE A 68 25.64 -9.87 15.46
C ILE A 68 25.41 -9.36 16.88
N GLU A 69 24.68 -10.17 17.65
CA GLU A 69 24.35 -9.91 19.05
C GLU A 69 24.13 -11.23 19.80
N ASN A 70 24.02 -11.17 21.13
CA ASN A 70 23.68 -12.33 21.96
C ASN A 70 22.23 -12.20 22.46
N PRO A 71 21.33 -13.17 22.19
CA PRO A 71 21.55 -14.45 21.49
C PRO A 71 21.69 -14.31 19.96
N LEU A 72 22.62 -15.08 19.39
CA LEU A 72 22.83 -15.15 17.95
C LEU A 72 21.93 -16.21 17.30
N CYS A 73 21.53 -15.97 16.04
CA CYS A 73 20.95 -17.00 15.18
C CYS A 73 21.92 -18.18 14.98
N ARG A 74 21.53 -19.39 15.42
CA ARG A 74 22.34 -20.61 15.26
C ARG A 74 22.50 -21.04 13.81
N GLU A 75 21.43 -20.94 13.01
CA GLU A 75 21.44 -21.35 11.59
C GLU A 75 22.26 -20.40 10.71
N CYS A 76 22.40 -19.14 11.14
CA CYS A 76 23.12 -18.09 10.43
C CYS A 76 24.61 -18.04 10.85
N GLU A 77 24.99 -18.72 11.93
CA GLU A 77 26.29 -18.60 12.59
C GLU A 77 27.45 -18.94 11.64
N HIS A 78 27.31 -19.99 10.81
CA HIS A 78 28.36 -20.40 9.89
C HIS A 78 28.60 -19.36 8.79
N VAL A 79 27.53 -18.78 8.25
CA VAL A 79 27.62 -17.73 7.20
C VAL A 79 28.21 -16.45 7.77
N LEU A 80 27.74 -16.01 8.94
CA LEU A 80 28.23 -14.78 9.57
C LEU A 80 29.71 -14.88 9.92
N ASN A 81 30.14 -16.03 10.46
CA ASN A 81 31.54 -16.32 10.71
C ASN A 81 32.35 -16.29 9.42
N ALA A 82 31.92 -17.06 8.41
CA ALA A 82 32.65 -17.18 7.15
C ALA A 82 32.78 -15.83 6.43
N GLN A 83 31.69 -15.07 6.30
CA GLN A 83 31.70 -13.76 5.65
C GLN A 83 32.56 -12.74 6.41
N THR A 84 32.44 -12.68 7.74
CA THR A 84 33.27 -11.79 8.57
C THR A 84 34.76 -12.17 8.47
N GLY A 85 35.06 -13.46 8.37
CA GLY A 85 36.39 -13.97 8.09
C GLY A 85 36.94 -13.50 6.73
N GLN A 86 36.13 -13.54 5.67
CA GLN A 86 36.51 -13.03 4.35
C GLN A 86 36.77 -11.52 4.36
N LEU A 87 35.97 -10.74 5.07
CA LEU A 87 36.21 -9.30 5.24
C LEU A 87 37.52 -9.01 5.99
N SER A 88 37.85 -9.81 7.00
CA SER A 88 39.14 -9.69 7.70
C SER A 88 40.34 -10.04 6.82
N LEU A 89 40.18 -11.02 5.92
CA LEU A 89 41.20 -11.34 4.92
C LEU A 89 41.36 -10.20 3.90
N LEU A 90 40.25 -9.60 3.44
CA LEU A 90 40.25 -8.45 2.54
C LEU A 90 40.98 -7.25 3.17
N ALA A 91 40.64 -6.90 4.41
CA ALA A 91 41.29 -5.82 5.16
C ALA A 91 42.80 -6.04 5.39
N LYS A 92 43.23 -7.29 5.56
CA LYS A 92 44.66 -7.63 5.69
C LYS A 92 45.40 -7.60 4.35
N LYS A 93 44.72 -7.94 3.26
CA LYS A 93 45.28 -8.03 1.91
C LYS A 93 45.56 -6.64 1.34
N ASP A 94 44.64 -5.70 1.54
CA ASP A 94 44.80 -4.32 1.13
C ASP A 94 44.25 -3.37 2.21
N PRO A 95 45.12 -2.75 3.03
CA PRO A 95 44.72 -1.78 4.04
C PRO A 95 44.10 -0.50 3.46
N GLY A 96 44.23 -0.25 2.15
CA GLY A 96 43.64 0.89 1.46
C GLY A 96 42.15 0.70 1.11
N ILE A 97 41.59 -0.49 1.32
CA ILE A 97 40.16 -0.74 1.05
C ILE A 97 39.31 -0.23 2.21
N ASN A 98 38.34 0.62 1.87
CA ASN A 98 37.39 1.14 2.84
C ASN A 98 36.27 0.14 3.08
N ILE A 99 36.29 -0.49 4.25
CA ILE A 99 35.21 -1.36 4.75
C ILE A 99 34.53 -0.65 5.90
N ILE A 100 33.20 -0.59 5.90
CA ILE A 100 32.42 -0.05 7.01
C ILE A 100 31.38 -1.09 7.40
N THR A 101 31.36 -1.52 8.67
CA THR A 101 30.29 -2.38 9.18
C THR A 101 29.22 -1.55 9.89
N LEU A 102 27.96 -1.73 9.49
CA LEU A 102 26.79 -1.32 10.26
C LEU A 102 26.19 -2.57 10.92
N ASN A 103 26.33 -2.69 12.24
CA ASN A 103 25.77 -3.79 13.00
C ASN A 103 24.44 -3.39 13.64
N VAL A 104 23.37 -4.05 13.20
CA VAL A 104 22.02 -3.88 13.73
C VAL A 104 21.93 -4.53 15.10
N ARG A 105 21.55 -3.76 16.12
CA ARG A 105 21.48 -4.23 17.50
C ARG A 105 20.10 -4.06 18.09
N LYS A 106 19.45 -5.19 18.38
CA LYS A 106 18.17 -5.24 19.10
C LYS A 106 18.39 -5.28 20.61
N ASN A 107 19.47 -5.92 21.06
CA ASN A 107 19.78 -6.10 22.47
C ASN A 107 20.92 -5.18 22.95
N PRO A 108 20.60 -4.09 23.68
CA PRO A 108 21.61 -3.16 24.22
C PRO A 108 22.46 -3.75 25.34
N TYR A 109 22.03 -4.85 25.95
CA TYR A 109 22.74 -5.48 27.08
C TYR A 109 23.80 -6.49 26.65
N SER A 110 23.86 -6.86 25.36
CA SER A 110 24.88 -7.77 24.88
C SER A 110 26.21 -7.06 24.63
N LYS A 111 27.34 -7.76 24.71
CA LYS A 111 28.66 -7.19 24.38
C LYS A 111 28.65 -6.63 22.95
N ASN A 112 29.50 -5.64 22.66
CA ASN A 112 29.58 -5.06 21.32
C ASN A 112 29.98 -6.12 20.26
N GLY A 113 29.61 -5.88 19.01
CA GLY A 113 29.85 -6.77 17.87
C GLY A 113 31.31 -7.20 17.75
N PRO A 114 32.30 -6.29 17.75
CA PRO A 114 33.70 -6.67 17.61
C PRO A 114 34.20 -7.57 18.75
N THR A 115 33.77 -7.33 20.00
CA THR A 115 34.12 -8.23 21.12
C THR A 115 33.50 -9.61 20.91
N LEU A 116 32.25 -9.68 20.45
CA LEU A 116 31.59 -10.96 20.15
C LEU A 116 32.31 -11.72 19.02
N VAL A 117 32.63 -11.03 17.92
CA VAL A 117 33.36 -11.59 16.77
C VAL A 117 34.75 -12.09 17.18
N ALA A 118 35.47 -11.33 18.01
CA ALA A 118 36.77 -11.72 18.53
C ALA A 118 36.68 -12.92 19.50
N GLU A 119 35.66 -12.94 20.36
CA GLU A 119 35.44 -14.04 21.32
C GLU A 119 35.02 -15.34 20.62
N TRP A 120 34.00 -15.27 19.75
CA TRP A 120 33.36 -16.41 19.11
C TRP A 120 34.15 -16.96 17.93
N TRP A 121 34.65 -16.08 17.06
CA TRP A 121 35.23 -16.50 15.76
C TRP A 121 36.72 -16.22 15.63
N LYS A 122 37.35 -15.61 16.65
CA LYS A 122 38.79 -15.27 16.65
C LYS A 122 39.18 -14.36 15.48
N VAL A 123 38.24 -13.56 15.00
CA VAL A 123 38.48 -12.57 13.94
C VAL A 123 38.74 -11.22 14.59
N ASN A 124 39.84 -10.57 14.20
CA ASN A 124 40.14 -9.21 14.64
C ASN A 124 39.58 -8.21 13.62
N VAL A 125 38.72 -7.31 14.08
CA VAL A 125 38.13 -6.24 13.28
C VAL A 125 39.08 -5.05 13.31
N THR A 126 39.52 -4.58 12.14
CA THR A 126 40.47 -3.46 12.00
C THR A 126 39.88 -2.25 11.27
N TRP A 127 38.62 -2.35 10.86
CA TRP A 127 37.89 -1.35 10.10
C TRP A 127 36.74 -0.79 10.94
N PRO A 128 36.18 0.38 10.56
CA PRO A 128 35.08 0.99 11.31
C PRO A 128 33.88 0.07 11.52
N TRP A 129 33.43 -0.04 12.77
CA TRP A 129 32.31 -0.88 13.17
C TRP A 129 31.31 -0.10 14.03
N ILE A 130 30.20 0.26 13.39
CA ILE A 130 29.17 1.10 14.00
C ILE A 130 28.04 0.21 14.50
N GLU A 131 27.68 0.38 15.76
CA GLU A 131 26.52 -0.29 16.38
C GLU A 131 25.29 0.60 16.25
N ASP A 132 24.25 0.14 15.55
CA ASP A 132 23.01 0.88 15.33
C ASP A 132 21.86 0.22 16.10
N PHE A 133 21.35 0.95 17.09
CA PHE A 133 20.25 0.50 17.97
C PHE A 133 18.91 1.04 17.50
N GLU A 134 17.82 0.39 17.91
CA GLU A 134 16.45 0.84 17.63
C GLU A 134 16.27 2.32 18.04
N PRO A 135 15.84 3.22 17.13
CA PRO A 135 15.04 2.98 15.91
C PRO A 135 15.80 2.69 14.60
N TYR A 136 17.09 2.33 14.65
CA TYR A 136 17.94 2.00 13.48
C TYR A 136 18.07 3.16 12.50
N SER A 137 18.50 4.32 13.00
CA SER A 137 18.55 5.57 12.23
C SER A 137 19.53 5.52 11.05
N LEU A 138 20.55 4.65 11.12
CA LEU A 138 21.58 4.48 10.09
C LEU A 138 21.16 3.37 9.14
N THR A 139 20.96 2.16 9.67
CA THR A 139 20.68 0.96 8.88
C THR A 139 19.30 1.02 8.24
N GLY A 140 18.33 1.70 8.87
CA GLY A 140 17.00 1.93 8.32
C GLY A 140 17.02 2.71 7.00
N LYS A 141 18.07 3.50 6.71
CA LYS A 141 18.25 4.15 5.40
C LYS A 141 18.58 3.16 4.28
N TYR A 142 19.15 2.01 4.63
CA TYR A 142 19.56 0.96 3.71
C TYR A 142 18.62 -0.25 3.71
N ILE A 143 17.40 -0.10 4.24
CA ILE A 143 16.44 -1.20 4.35
C ILE A 143 16.09 -1.79 2.99
N ASP A 144 15.98 -0.97 1.94
CA ASP A 144 15.66 -1.41 0.58
C ASP A 144 16.79 -2.24 -0.06
N TYR A 145 18.04 -2.01 0.38
CA TYR A 145 19.21 -2.77 -0.08
C TYR A 145 19.43 -4.03 0.76
N SER A 146 19.09 -4.02 2.05
CA SER A 146 19.27 -5.17 2.95
C SER A 146 18.05 -6.10 3.02
N THR A 147 16.98 -5.80 2.29
CA THR A 147 15.78 -6.64 2.23
C THR A 147 15.70 -7.38 0.90
N PHE A 148 15.69 -8.72 0.96
CA PHE A 148 15.46 -9.59 -0.19
C PHE A 148 14.09 -10.28 -0.07
N GLU A 149 13.23 -10.08 -1.07
CA GLU A 149 11.84 -10.60 -1.12
C GLU A 149 11.05 -10.43 0.20
N GLY A 150 11.20 -9.27 0.85
CA GLY A 150 10.46 -8.94 2.09
C GLY A 150 11.07 -9.49 3.38
N GLY A 151 12.23 -10.12 3.35
CA GLY A 151 12.98 -10.51 4.55
C GLY A 151 14.36 -9.86 4.61
N PHE A 152 14.85 -9.64 5.83
CA PHE A 152 16.19 -9.09 6.06
C PHE A 152 17.25 -10.12 5.69
N ALA A 153 18.14 -9.73 4.77
CA ALA A 153 19.32 -10.51 4.41
C ALA A 153 20.48 -10.16 5.35
N ASN A 154 20.97 -11.15 6.08
CA ASN A 154 22.04 -11.02 7.06
C ASN A 154 23.12 -12.09 6.82
N PRO A 155 24.34 -11.71 6.42
CA PRO A 155 24.80 -10.34 6.14
C PRO A 155 24.40 -9.84 4.74
N THR A 156 24.41 -8.52 4.55
CA THR A 156 24.29 -7.85 3.24
C THR A 156 25.56 -7.05 2.97
N LEU A 157 26.08 -7.10 1.74
CA LEU A 157 27.24 -6.33 1.29
C LEU A 157 26.82 -5.38 0.18
N ILE A 158 27.12 -4.09 0.34
CA ILE A 158 26.80 -3.04 -0.62
C ILE A 158 28.12 -2.43 -1.09
N LEU A 159 28.38 -2.47 -2.39
CA LEU A 159 29.56 -1.87 -3.00
C LEU A 159 29.17 -0.51 -3.55
N ILE A 160 29.86 0.53 -3.08
CA ILE A 160 29.58 1.93 -3.39
C ILE A 160 30.76 2.46 -4.20
N ASP A 161 30.47 3.12 -5.33
CA ASP A 161 31.48 3.74 -6.18
C ASP A 161 32.01 5.06 -5.60
N LYS A 162 33.02 5.62 -6.26
CA LYS A 162 33.68 6.87 -5.86
C LYS A 162 32.77 8.10 -5.94
N GLU A 163 31.70 8.04 -6.73
CA GLU A 163 30.67 9.07 -6.84
C GLU A 163 29.57 8.93 -5.75
N GLY A 164 29.62 7.86 -4.96
CA GLY A 164 28.66 7.54 -3.91
C GLY A 164 27.40 6.83 -4.40
N ASN A 165 27.43 6.20 -5.58
CA ASN A 165 26.34 5.37 -6.10
C ASN A 165 26.52 3.92 -5.71
N VAL A 166 25.41 3.21 -5.50
CA VAL A 166 25.45 1.76 -5.28
C VAL A 166 25.77 1.07 -6.61
N ALA A 167 26.96 0.50 -6.69
CA ALA A 167 27.47 -0.17 -7.89
C ALA A 167 27.13 -1.66 -7.90
N ASP A 168 27.20 -2.34 -6.74
CA ASP A 168 26.79 -3.73 -6.62
C ASP A 168 26.26 -4.07 -5.22
N LEU A 169 25.56 -5.21 -5.12
CA LEU A 169 24.85 -5.64 -3.92
C LEU A 169 24.83 -7.16 -3.83
N TYR A 170 25.21 -7.70 -2.66
CA TYR A 170 25.13 -9.13 -2.34
C TYR A 170 24.28 -9.37 -1.10
N HIS A 171 23.24 -10.18 -1.24
CA HIS A 171 22.46 -10.76 -0.16
C HIS A 171 23.07 -12.11 0.19
N VAL A 172 23.83 -12.22 1.28
CA VAL A 172 24.57 -13.45 1.55
C VAL A 172 23.65 -14.56 2.06
N TYR A 173 22.79 -14.25 3.04
CA TYR A 173 21.89 -15.22 3.67
C TYR A 173 20.59 -14.58 4.15
N GLN A 174 19.48 -15.31 4.10
CA GLN A 174 18.19 -14.90 4.64
C GLN A 174 17.57 -16.01 5.50
N LEU A 175 17.14 -15.64 6.71
CA LEU A 175 16.50 -16.56 7.63
C LEU A 175 15.25 -17.19 7.01
N GLY A 176 15.15 -18.52 7.07
CA GLY A 176 14.05 -19.28 6.48
C GLY A 176 14.20 -19.62 4.99
N LYS A 177 15.15 -19.00 4.29
CA LYS A 177 15.51 -19.35 2.89
C LYS A 177 16.87 -20.02 2.77
N GLY A 178 17.84 -19.61 3.58
CA GLY A 178 19.23 -20.08 3.48
C GLY A 178 20.14 -19.06 2.78
N GLU A 179 21.22 -19.55 2.20
CA GLU A 179 22.18 -18.74 1.42
C GLU A 179 21.55 -18.30 0.09
N ILE A 180 21.66 -17.00 -0.24
CA ILE A 180 21.08 -16.43 -1.47
C ILE A 180 22.19 -16.28 -2.51
N ASP A 181 23.11 -15.32 -2.31
CA ASP A 181 24.29 -15.14 -3.17
C ASP A 181 25.52 -15.91 -2.68
N GLY A 182 25.41 -16.55 -1.52
CA GLY A 182 26.50 -17.28 -0.88
C GLY A 182 27.59 -16.36 -0.33
N ILE A 183 28.56 -16.98 0.35
CA ILE A 183 29.68 -16.26 0.99
C ILE A 183 30.59 -15.67 -0.10
N GLN A 184 30.79 -14.37 -0.05
CA GLN A 184 31.67 -13.64 -0.98
C GLN A 184 33.11 -13.71 -0.51
N SER A 185 34.00 -14.21 -1.37
CA SER A 185 35.42 -14.35 -1.08
C SER A 185 36.16 -13.00 -1.06
N ALA A 186 37.26 -12.92 -0.33
CA ALA A 186 38.11 -11.72 -0.34
C ALA A 186 38.66 -11.41 -1.74
N GLU A 187 38.94 -12.42 -2.56
CA GLU A 187 39.42 -12.26 -3.94
C GLU A 187 38.38 -11.62 -4.84
N THR A 188 37.12 -12.09 -4.77
CA THR A 188 36.02 -11.56 -5.59
C THR A 188 35.69 -10.13 -5.19
N LEU A 189 35.52 -9.87 -3.89
CA LEU A 189 35.26 -8.52 -3.39
C LEU A 189 36.39 -7.54 -3.75
N TYR A 190 37.65 -7.99 -3.69
CA TYR A 190 38.80 -7.18 -4.12
C TYR A 190 38.73 -6.84 -5.61
N SER A 191 38.46 -7.82 -6.48
CA SER A 191 38.35 -7.56 -7.92
C SER A 191 37.18 -6.65 -8.24
N ASP A 192 36.04 -6.83 -7.58
CA ASP A 192 34.83 -6.05 -7.83
C ASP A 192 35.01 -4.60 -7.40
N LEU A 193 35.60 -4.34 -6.23
CA LEU A 193 35.94 -3.00 -5.77
C LEU A 193 36.93 -2.30 -6.71
N LYS A 194 37.96 -3.00 -7.19
CA LYS A 194 38.94 -2.44 -8.15
C LYS A 194 38.31 -2.14 -9.51
N ASP A 195 37.41 -3.00 -9.96
CA ASP A 195 36.67 -2.79 -11.20
C ASP A 195 35.74 -1.58 -11.10
N ILE A 196 35.09 -1.37 -9.95
CA ILE A 196 34.24 -0.21 -9.66
C ILE A 196 35.05 1.09 -9.61
N GLU A 197 36.25 1.09 -9.00
CA GLU A 197 37.15 2.24 -9.01
C GLU A 197 37.51 2.69 -10.44
N LEU A 198 37.74 1.71 -11.34
CA LEU A 198 38.18 1.94 -12.71
C LEU A 198 37.06 2.30 -13.69
N LYS A 199 35.91 1.63 -13.60
CA LYS A 199 34.82 1.73 -14.59
C LYS A 199 33.62 2.56 -14.12
N GLY A 200 33.54 2.90 -12.83
CA GLY A 200 32.33 3.46 -12.21
C GLY A 200 31.22 2.41 -12.10
N ALA A 201 30.02 2.79 -11.64
CA ALA A 201 28.85 1.90 -11.54
C ALA A 201 28.35 1.44 -12.93
N SER A 202 29.07 0.51 -13.58
CA SER A 202 28.69 -0.05 -14.87
C SER A 202 28.11 -1.45 -14.69
N GLY A 203 26.78 -1.52 -14.52
CA GLY A 203 26.03 -2.79 -14.53
C GLY A 203 25.74 -3.32 -13.13
N PHE A 204 24.74 -2.72 -12.48
CA PHE A 204 24.12 -3.20 -11.25
C PHE A 204 23.66 -4.66 -11.43
N LYS A 205 24.36 -5.62 -10.80
CA LYS A 205 24.06 -7.06 -10.87
C LYS A 205 23.15 -7.53 -9.73
N GLY A 206 23.13 -6.80 -8.62
CA GLY A 206 22.16 -7.04 -7.55
C GLY A 206 20.74 -6.79 -8.03
N VAL A 207 19.82 -7.71 -7.74
CA VAL A 207 18.40 -7.36 -7.77
C VAL A 207 18.15 -6.56 -6.50
N SER A 208 18.33 -5.23 -6.55
CA SER A 208 17.53 -4.41 -5.63
C SER A 208 16.11 -4.86 -5.86
N SER A 209 15.46 -5.35 -4.81
CA SER A 209 14.02 -5.26 -4.71
C SER A 209 13.72 -3.79 -4.91
N SER A 210 13.53 -3.37 -6.16
CA SER A 210 13.02 -2.05 -6.52
C SER A 210 11.59 -2.09 -6.06
N GLN A 211 11.45 -1.97 -4.75
CA GLN A 211 10.28 -1.58 -4.03
C GLN A 211 10.16 -0.06 -4.13
N GLY A 212 10.42 0.46 -5.33
CA GLY A 212 9.92 1.74 -5.75
C GLY A 212 8.40 1.68 -5.73
N VAL A 213 7.82 2.80 -5.37
CA VAL A 213 6.39 3.05 -5.38
C VAL A 213 5.74 2.49 -6.66
N ASN A 214 5.09 1.33 -6.56
CA ASN A 214 4.51 0.68 -7.73
C ASN A 214 3.12 1.27 -8.01
N TYR A 215 3.11 2.48 -8.57
CA TYR A 215 1.88 3.17 -8.99
C TYR A 215 1.05 2.31 -9.95
N LEU A 216 1.70 1.52 -10.81
CA LEU A 216 1.04 0.57 -11.70
C LEU A 216 0.33 -0.54 -10.91
N GLY A 217 0.97 -1.05 -9.86
CA GLY A 217 0.38 -1.97 -8.90
C GLY A 217 -0.86 -1.38 -8.22
N MET A 218 -0.77 -0.14 -7.72
CA MET A 218 -1.90 0.57 -7.08
C MET A 218 -3.07 0.78 -8.04
N PHE A 219 -2.78 1.18 -9.28
CA PHE A 219 -3.78 1.36 -10.31
C PHE A 219 -4.49 0.04 -10.65
N THR A 220 -3.72 -1.03 -10.85
CA THR A 220 -4.23 -2.37 -11.15
C THR A 220 -5.06 -2.91 -9.99
N LEU A 221 -4.60 -2.73 -8.75
CA LEU A 221 -5.34 -3.10 -7.55
C LEU A 221 -6.66 -2.32 -7.48
N GLY A 222 -6.68 -1.03 -7.81
CA GLY A 222 -7.90 -0.22 -7.91
C GLY A 222 -8.91 -0.81 -8.90
N ILE A 223 -8.45 -1.22 -10.09
CA ILE A 223 -9.30 -1.88 -11.10
C ILE A 223 -9.87 -3.18 -10.55
N VAL A 224 -9.03 -4.06 -10.01
CA VAL A 224 -9.46 -5.36 -9.46
C VAL A 224 -10.46 -5.17 -8.32
N THR A 225 -10.23 -4.18 -7.45
CA THR A 225 -11.10 -3.93 -6.30
C THR A 225 -12.47 -3.38 -6.74
N SER A 226 -12.54 -2.62 -7.84
CA SER A 226 -13.82 -2.15 -8.39
C SER A 226 -14.70 -3.26 -8.97
N LEU A 227 -14.09 -4.36 -9.41
CA LEU A 227 -14.79 -5.57 -9.86
C LEU A 227 -15.22 -6.46 -8.69
N SER A 228 -14.85 -6.09 -7.45
CA SER A 228 -15.27 -6.84 -6.28
C SER A 228 -16.79 -6.77 -6.11
N PRO A 229 -17.45 -7.88 -5.71
CA PRO A 229 -18.90 -7.97 -5.67
C PRO A 229 -19.58 -6.89 -4.81
N CYS A 230 -18.89 -6.40 -3.77
CA CYS A 230 -19.36 -5.28 -2.93
C CYS A 230 -19.51 -3.97 -3.69
N SER A 231 -18.48 -3.56 -4.44
CA SER A 231 -18.54 -2.34 -5.24
C SER A 231 -19.63 -2.43 -6.29
N VAL A 232 -19.69 -3.55 -7.00
CA VAL A 232 -20.67 -3.77 -8.04
C VAL A 232 -22.08 -3.74 -7.47
N ALA A 233 -22.35 -4.45 -6.35
CA ALA A 233 -23.67 -4.45 -5.73
C ALA A 233 -24.11 -3.05 -5.25
N LEU A 234 -23.21 -2.31 -4.59
CA LEU A 234 -23.50 -0.96 -4.11
C LEU A 234 -23.75 0.01 -5.26
N LEU A 235 -22.88 -0.01 -6.29
CA LEU A 235 -23.04 0.81 -7.48
C LEU A 235 -24.36 0.52 -8.18
N LEU A 236 -24.75 -0.75 -8.31
CA LEU A 236 -25.99 -1.13 -8.97
C LEU A 236 -27.23 -0.75 -8.18
N ALA A 237 -27.23 -0.96 -6.86
CA ALA A 237 -28.34 -0.54 -5.99
C ALA A 237 -28.52 0.98 -6.06
N MET A 238 -27.41 1.70 -6.04
CA MET A 238 -27.37 3.15 -6.05
C MET A 238 -27.75 3.74 -7.42
N PHE A 239 -27.25 3.18 -8.53
CA PHE A 239 -27.69 3.56 -9.88
C PHE A 239 -29.16 3.19 -10.12
N SER A 240 -29.63 2.05 -9.63
CA SER A 240 -31.06 1.68 -9.68
C SER A 240 -31.92 2.70 -8.92
N TYR A 241 -31.48 3.11 -7.73
CA TYR A 241 -32.18 4.12 -6.93
C TYR A 241 -32.19 5.50 -7.61
N VAL A 242 -31.05 5.97 -8.11
CA VAL A 242 -30.96 7.26 -8.81
C VAL A 242 -31.71 7.26 -10.14
N MET A 243 -31.67 6.16 -10.90
CA MET A 243 -32.47 6.01 -12.12
C MET A 243 -33.98 5.95 -11.82
N THR A 244 -34.37 5.34 -10.69
CA THR A 244 -35.77 5.30 -10.27
C THR A 244 -36.27 6.67 -9.80
N ALA A 245 -35.43 7.44 -9.09
CA ALA A 245 -35.73 8.81 -8.68
C ALA A 245 -35.85 9.81 -9.85
N ARG A 246 -35.14 9.57 -10.96
CA ARG A 246 -35.14 10.43 -12.18
C ARG A 246 -36.07 9.97 -13.30
N ARG A 247 -36.78 8.85 -13.15
CA ARG A 247 -37.72 8.31 -14.16
C ARG A 247 -38.80 9.31 -14.59
N LYS A 248 -39.09 10.35 -13.80
CA LYS A 248 -40.12 11.36 -14.08
C LYS A 248 -39.68 12.49 -15.05
N GLU A 249 -38.38 12.75 -15.24
CA GLU A 249 -37.89 13.85 -16.12
C GLU A 249 -37.31 13.38 -17.47
N GLU A 250 -36.84 12.13 -17.58
CA GLU A 250 -35.97 11.70 -18.70
C GLU A 250 -36.72 11.22 -19.95
N TYR A 251 -38.05 11.05 -19.88
CA TYR A 251 -38.87 10.65 -21.05
C TYR A 251 -38.95 11.69 -22.18
N LEU A 252 -38.49 12.94 -21.96
CA LEU A 252 -38.61 14.04 -22.93
C LEU A 252 -37.33 14.36 -23.74
N LYS A 253 -36.15 13.81 -23.41
CA LYS A 253 -34.89 14.16 -24.12
C LYS A 253 -34.22 12.94 -24.80
N LYS A 254 -34.32 12.93 -26.13
CA LYS A 254 -33.80 11.96 -27.11
C LYS A 254 -32.35 11.44 -26.81
N SER A 255 -32.27 10.17 -26.39
CA SER A 255 -31.24 9.11 -26.43
C SER A 255 -29.74 9.39 -26.76
N ALA A 256 -29.36 10.42 -27.54
CA ALA A 256 -27.95 10.71 -27.84
C ALA A 256 -27.22 11.52 -26.74
N SER A 257 -27.97 12.18 -25.85
CA SER A 257 -27.40 12.95 -24.72
C SER A 257 -27.15 12.09 -23.47
N ALA A 258 -27.83 10.94 -23.36
CA ALA A 258 -27.82 10.11 -22.16
C ALA A 258 -26.47 9.43 -21.89
N SER A 259 -25.77 8.97 -22.94
CA SER A 259 -24.43 8.37 -22.80
C SER A 259 -23.38 9.41 -22.38
N ARG A 260 -23.44 10.63 -22.93
CA ARG A 260 -22.52 11.71 -22.55
C ARG A 260 -22.73 12.15 -21.09
N GLU A 261 -23.99 12.22 -20.66
CA GLU A 261 -24.33 12.54 -19.27
C GLU A 261 -23.89 11.42 -18.31
N GLY A 262 -24.04 10.14 -18.71
CA GLY A 262 -23.53 8.99 -17.97
C GLY A 262 -22.01 9.00 -17.80
N PHE A 263 -21.27 9.32 -18.86
CA PHE A 263 -19.81 9.46 -18.81
C PHE A 263 -19.37 10.58 -17.84
N MET A 264 -19.97 11.77 -17.95
CA MET A 264 -19.66 12.91 -17.06
C MET A 264 -19.95 12.60 -15.59
N ILE A 265 -21.02 11.85 -15.32
CA ILE A 265 -21.38 11.41 -13.97
C ILE A 265 -20.40 10.37 -13.44
N GLY A 266 -19.96 9.43 -14.27
CA GLY A 266 -18.90 8.48 -13.92
C GLY A 266 -17.60 9.19 -13.54
N VAL A 267 -17.16 10.17 -14.35
CA VAL A 267 -15.94 10.95 -14.08
C VAL A 267 -16.06 11.77 -12.79
N ALA A 268 -17.19 12.43 -12.57
CA ALA A 268 -17.45 13.20 -11.33
C ALA A 268 -17.37 12.30 -10.08
N PHE A 269 -17.98 11.12 -10.17
CA PHE A 269 -17.96 10.12 -9.10
C PHE A 269 -16.53 9.63 -8.81
N THR A 270 -15.77 9.27 -9.84
CA THR A 270 -14.36 8.86 -9.69
C THR A 270 -13.51 9.96 -9.05
N LEU A 271 -13.69 11.22 -9.46
CA LEU A 271 -12.95 12.34 -8.89
C LEU A 271 -13.27 12.53 -7.40
N GLY A 272 -14.55 12.40 -7.02
CA GLY A 272 -14.97 12.44 -5.61
C GLY A 272 -14.32 11.34 -4.78
N MET A 273 -14.24 10.12 -5.31
CA MET A 273 -13.57 9.02 -4.62
C MET A 273 -12.06 9.22 -4.50
N ALA A 274 -11.40 9.60 -5.59
CA ALA A 274 -9.96 9.81 -5.62
C ALA A 274 -9.51 10.93 -4.66
N ALA A 275 -10.32 11.99 -4.51
CA ALA A 275 -10.06 13.07 -3.56
C ALA A 275 -10.08 12.58 -2.11
N VAL A 276 -11.07 11.76 -1.72
CA VAL A 276 -11.14 11.19 -0.36
C VAL A 276 -9.95 10.27 -0.10
N PHE A 277 -9.61 9.40 -1.04
CA PHE A 277 -8.47 8.49 -0.90
C PHE A 277 -7.13 9.22 -0.83
N PHE A 278 -6.95 10.31 -1.58
CA PHE A 278 -5.78 11.17 -1.46
C PHE A 278 -5.65 11.74 -0.05
N VAL A 279 -6.73 12.33 0.48
CA VAL A 279 -6.74 12.90 1.84
C VAL A 279 -6.48 11.84 2.90
N VAL A 280 -7.16 10.69 2.81
CA VAL A 280 -6.94 9.56 3.73
C VAL A 280 -5.49 9.07 3.67
N GLY A 281 -4.88 9.03 2.47
CA GLY A 281 -3.48 8.63 2.29
C GLY A 281 -2.50 9.58 2.97
N LEU A 282 -2.74 10.89 2.87
CA LEU A 282 -1.94 11.89 3.59
C LEU A 282 -1.95 11.66 5.11
N PHE A 283 -3.13 11.38 5.68
CA PHE A 283 -3.26 11.14 7.12
C PHE A 283 -2.65 9.79 7.55
N LEU A 284 -2.81 8.73 6.74
CA LEU A 284 -2.29 7.40 7.08
C LEU A 284 -0.75 7.36 7.07
N SER A 285 -0.10 8.13 6.20
CA SER A 285 1.36 8.26 6.20
C SER A 285 1.92 8.93 7.45
N ASP A 286 1.15 9.79 8.13
CA ASP A 286 1.58 10.48 9.36
C ASP A 286 1.34 9.63 10.62
N ILE A 287 0.30 8.80 10.62
CA ILE A 287 -0.10 7.95 11.77
C ILE A 287 0.68 6.62 11.83
N GLY A 288 1.40 6.26 10.77
CA GLY A 288 2.03 4.95 10.58
C GLY A 288 2.94 4.47 11.72
N VAL A 289 3.64 5.37 12.41
CA VAL A 289 4.54 5.01 13.52
C VAL A 289 3.79 4.48 14.74
N PHE A 290 2.52 4.89 14.95
CA PHE A 290 1.74 4.56 16.14
C PHE A 290 0.93 3.25 16.02
N ILE A 291 0.68 2.78 14.79
CA ILE A 291 -0.17 1.58 14.53
C ILE A 291 0.60 0.26 14.73
N ARG A 292 1.94 0.31 14.76
CA ARG A 292 2.83 -0.87 14.75
C ARG A 292 2.69 -1.79 15.97
N GLU A 293 2.09 -1.31 17.06
CA GLU A 293 2.04 -2.02 18.35
C GLU A 293 0.61 -2.43 18.78
N ALA A 294 -0.43 -2.00 18.07
CA ALA A 294 -1.81 -2.19 18.51
C ALA A 294 -2.43 -3.48 17.96
N ARG A 295 -2.25 -4.61 18.66
CA ARG A 295 -3.12 -5.82 18.49
C ARG A 295 -4.62 -5.48 18.59
N PHE A 296 -4.97 -4.37 19.24
CA PHE A 296 -6.32 -3.83 19.31
C PHE A 296 -6.91 -3.43 17.95
N PHE A 297 -6.08 -3.03 16.98
CA PHE A 297 -6.53 -2.60 15.67
C PHE A 297 -7.14 -3.76 14.86
N ASP A 298 -6.50 -4.93 14.86
CA ASP A 298 -7.00 -6.13 14.18
C ASP A 298 -8.37 -6.57 14.72
N LEU A 299 -8.56 -6.48 16.04
CA LEU A 299 -9.83 -6.78 16.70
C LEU A 299 -10.92 -5.76 16.31
N ALA A 300 -10.59 -4.46 16.33
CA ALA A 300 -11.52 -3.39 15.97
C ALA A 300 -11.94 -3.48 14.50
N ALA A 301 -10.99 -3.73 13.59
CA ALA A 301 -11.26 -3.92 12.17
C ALA A 301 -12.12 -5.17 11.91
N GLY A 302 -11.83 -6.29 12.59
CA GLY A 302 -12.61 -7.52 12.51
C GLY A 302 -14.06 -7.33 12.99
N LEU A 303 -14.26 -6.67 14.14
CA LEU A 303 -15.60 -6.34 14.66
C LEU A 303 -16.38 -5.44 13.71
N LEU A 304 -15.73 -4.40 13.17
CA LEU A 304 -16.34 -3.49 12.20
C LEU A 304 -16.77 -4.23 10.92
N MET A 305 -15.91 -5.12 10.41
CA MET A 305 -16.19 -5.98 9.25
C MET A 305 -17.39 -6.90 9.49
N ILE A 306 -17.49 -7.51 10.67
CA ILE A 306 -18.63 -8.37 11.04
C ILE A 306 -19.93 -7.54 11.07
N ILE A 307 -19.91 -6.37 11.71
CA ILE A 307 -21.07 -5.47 11.79
C ILE A 307 -21.50 -5.03 10.39
N LEU A 308 -20.55 -4.65 9.52
CA LEU A 308 -20.83 -4.26 8.14
C LEU A 308 -21.38 -5.43 7.33
N GLY A 309 -20.77 -6.63 7.44
CA GLY A 309 -21.20 -7.83 6.74
C GLY A 309 -22.63 -8.24 7.11
N ILE A 310 -23.00 -8.15 8.39
CA ILE A 310 -24.38 -8.37 8.85
C ILE A 310 -25.32 -7.35 8.20
N ASN A 311 -24.96 -6.07 8.19
CA ASN A 311 -25.76 -5.00 7.57
C ASN A 311 -25.96 -5.19 6.05
N ILE A 312 -24.99 -5.80 5.37
CA ILE A 312 -25.05 -6.14 3.94
C ILE A 312 -26.04 -7.29 3.67
N ILE A 313 -26.08 -8.31 4.53
CA ILE A 313 -26.99 -9.47 4.36
C ILE A 313 -28.42 -9.10 4.73
N LYS A 314 -28.60 -8.38 5.85
CA LYS A 314 -29.88 -7.87 6.31
C LYS A 314 -29.68 -6.48 6.90
N PRO A 315 -30.35 -5.44 6.38
CA PRO A 315 -30.29 -4.13 6.99
C PRO A 315 -30.74 -4.25 8.45
N ILE A 316 -29.89 -3.79 9.37
CA ILE A 316 -30.00 -4.02 10.82
C ILE A 316 -31.37 -3.58 11.39
N GLY A 317 -32.09 -2.70 10.69
CA GLY A 317 -33.46 -2.28 11.03
C GLY A 317 -34.45 -3.46 11.14
N GLU A 318 -34.42 -4.42 10.21
CA GLU A 318 -35.36 -5.56 10.22
C GLU A 318 -35.05 -6.61 11.30
N ILE A 319 -33.83 -6.61 11.86
CA ILE A 319 -33.41 -7.54 12.92
C ILE A 319 -33.69 -6.96 14.31
N ILE A 320 -33.63 -5.62 14.46
CA ILE A 320 -33.86 -4.94 15.75
C ILE A 320 -35.34 -4.85 16.11
N GLU A 321 -36.23 -4.80 15.12
CA GLU A 321 -37.69 -4.75 15.33
C GLU A 321 -38.28 -5.93 16.15
N PRO A 322 -37.89 -7.21 15.89
CA PRO A 322 -38.35 -8.34 16.69
C PRO A 322 -37.68 -8.43 18.08
N VAL A 323 -36.54 -7.78 18.30
CA VAL A 323 -35.83 -7.79 19.60
C VAL A 323 -36.31 -6.67 20.52
N ARG A 324 -36.53 -5.47 19.98
CA ARG A 324 -37.09 -4.34 20.73
C ARG A 324 -38.52 -4.61 21.21
N SER A 325 -39.32 -5.30 20.40
CA SER A 325 -40.68 -5.73 20.79
C SER A 325 -40.68 -6.84 21.85
N ARG A 326 -39.59 -7.61 22.00
CA ARG A 326 -39.47 -8.66 23.02
C ARG A 326 -38.84 -8.19 24.34
N ILE A 327 -38.08 -7.08 24.31
CA ILE A 327 -37.46 -6.46 25.51
C ILE A 327 -38.37 -5.39 26.14
N SER A 328 -39.38 -4.88 25.42
CA SER A 328 -40.40 -3.99 26.01
C SER A 328 -41.45 -4.77 26.82
N PHE A 329 -41.01 -5.46 27.87
CA PHE A 329 -41.87 -6.01 28.91
C PHE A 329 -41.98 -4.96 30.04
N GLY A 330 -42.85 -3.98 29.86
CA GLY A 330 -43.06 -2.93 30.85
C GLY A 330 -43.95 -1.80 30.34
N LYS A 331 -45.24 -1.89 30.67
CA LYS A 331 -46.27 -0.84 30.72
C LYS A 331 -45.88 0.54 30.15
N SER A 332 -46.50 0.98 29.06
CA SER A 332 -46.59 2.41 28.72
C SER A 332 -47.87 2.67 27.89
N ASP A 333 -48.53 3.78 28.20
CA ASP A 333 -49.85 4.27 27.77
C ASP A 333 -50.06 4.39 26.24
N PRO A 334 -51.31 4.49 25.74
CA PRO A 334 -51.62 4.53 24.31
C PRO A 334 -51.43 5.88 23.59
N ASP A 335 -50.93 6.94 24.22
CA ASP A 335 -50.91 8.30 23.64
C ASP A 335 -49.51 8.93 23.46
N ASP A 336 -48.52 8.16 23.03
CA ASP A 336 -47.23 8.72 22.55
C ASP A 336 -46.97 8.35 21.09
N LEU A 337 -47.13 9.31 20.19
CA LEU A 337 -46.67 9.20 18.81
C LEU A 337 -45.15 8.95 18.79
N PRO A 338 -44.66 7.85 18.19
CA PRO A 338 -43.23 7.66 18.07
C PRO A 338 -42.71 8.58 16.96
N SER A 339 -41.99 9.64 17.34
CA SER A 339 -41.15 10.37 16.39
C SER A 339 -40.03 9.42 15.93
N GLU A 340 -40.20 8.81 14.76
CA GLU A 340 -39.14 8.07 14.08
C GLU A 340 -37.91 8.96 13.95
N LYS A 341 -36.87 8.68 14.76
CA LYS A 341 -35.55 9.27 14.56
C LYS A 341 -35.00 8.69 13.25
N LYS A 342 -35.22 9.40 12.15
CA LYS A 342 -34.65 9.11 10.82
C LYS A 342 -33.17 8.77 10.97
N SER A 343 -32.77 7.62 10.42
CA SER A 343 -31.40 7.11 10.50
C SER A 343 -30.43 8.15 9.91
N LEU A 344 -29.22 8.28 10.49
CA LEU A 344 -28.17 9.17 9.99
C LEU A 344 -27.93 8.96 8.48
N MET A 345 -28.08 7.71 8.02
CA MET A 345 -27.97 7.32 6.62
C MET A 345 -29.12 7.87 5.75
N GLU A 346 -30.36 7.91 6.25
CA GLU A 346 -31.48 8.52 5.51
C GLU A 346 -31.32 10.03 5.34
N ARG A 347 -30.82 10.72 6.37
CA ARG A 347 -30.53 12.17 6.28
C ARG A 347 -29.45 12.47 5.24
N LEU A 348 -28.40 11.65 5.20
CA LEU A 348 -27.31 11.78 4.23
C LEU A 348 -27.78 11.50 2.79
N VAL A 349 -28.63 10.48 2.61
CA VAL A 349 -29.22 10.16 1.29
C VAL A 349 -30.11 11.30 0.81
N HIS A 350 -30.98 11.85 1.66
CA HIS A 350 -31.87 12.97 1.31
C HIS A 350 -31.10 14.26 1.00
N PHE A 351 -30.00 14.51 1.72
CA PHE A 351 -29.10 15.64 1.43
C PHE A 351 -28.41 15.47 0.06
N SER A 352 -27.92 14.28 -0.26
CA SER A 352 -27.33 14.02 -1.58
C SER A 352 -28.36 14.15 -2.71
N MET A 353 -29.62 13.74 -2.47
CA MET A 353 -30.73 13.93 -3.40
C MET A 353 -31.04 15.40 -3.68
N SER A 354 -31.04 16.25 -2.64
CA SER A 354 -31.23 17.70 -2.81
C SER A 354 -30.12 18.33 -3.64
N LEU A 355 -28.87 17.88 -3.47
CA LEU A 355 -27.73 18.28 -4.30
C LEU A 355 -27.86 17.81 -5.77
N PHE A 356 -28.37 16.60 -5.97
CA PHE A 356 -28.62 16.04 -7.31
C PHE A 356 -29.69 16.80 -8.10
N GLN A 357 -30.68 17.41 -7.42
CA GLN A 357 -31.69 18.27 -8.05
C GLN A 357 -31.09 19.58 -8.58
N TYR A 358 -30.03 20.10 -7.95
CA TYR A 358 -29.37 21.33 -8.40
C TYR A 358 -28.42 21.07 -9.57
N SER A 359 -27.60 20.02 -9.50
CA SER A 359 -26.87 19.52 -10.67
C SER A 359 -26.46 18.05 -10.51
N ALA A 360 -26.59 17.28 -11.60
CA ALA A 360 -26.25 15.86 -11.60
C ALA A 360 -24.74 15.60 -11.41
N PHE A 361 -23.89 16.60 -11.70
CA PHE A 361 -22.44 16.52 -11.51
C PHE A 361 -22.03 16.66 -10.04
N ILE A 362 -22.56 17.66 -9.32
CA ILE A 362 -22.34 17.81 -7.88
C ILE A 362 -22.88 16.58 -7.13
N GLY A 363 -24.07 16.11 -7.50
CA GLY A 363 -24.64 14.90 -6.90
C GLY A 363 -23.73 13.70 -7.07
N ALA A 364 -23.22 13.46 -8.28
CA ALA A 364 -22.32 12.34 -8.58
C ALA A 364 -20.97 12.44 -7.85
N PHE A 365 -20.42 13.64 -7.73
CA PHE A 365 -19.19 13.89 -6.97
C PHE A 365 -19.37 13.60 -5.47
N THR A 366 -20.41 14.19 -4.85
CA THR A 366 -20.73 13.98 -3.43
C THR A 366 -21.04 12.52 -3.11
N LEU A 367 -21.71 11.85 -4.03
CA LEU A 367 -21.94 10.42 -3.96
C LEU A 367 -20.63 9.61 -4.00
N GLY A 368 -19.67 9.99 -4.84
CA GLY A 368 -18.32 9.40 -4.83
C GLY A 368 -17.64 9.58 -3.48
N VAL A 369 -17.75 10.77 -2.88
CA VAL A 369 -17.22 11.03 -1.53
C VAL A 369 -17.86 10.11 -0.50
N PHE A 370 -19.19 9.99 -0.48
CA PHE A 370 -19.88 9.10 0.45
C PHE A 370 -19.56 7.63 0.22
N PHE A 371 -19.40 7.23 -1.05
CA PHE A 371 -18.99 5.88 -1.37
C PHE A 371 -17.59 5.60 -0.82
N ALA A 372 -16.60 6.47 -1.05
CA ALA A 372 -15.25 6.29 -0.51
C ALA A 372 -15.24 6.19 1.03
N LEU A 373 -16.07 6.97 1.71
CA LEU A 373 -16.22 6.92 3.18
C LEU A 373 -16.95 5.65 3.66
N GLY A 374 -18.02 5.23 2.99
CA GLY A 374 -18.81 4.05 3.35
C GLY A 374 -18.16 2.73 2.97
N TRP A 375 -17.28 2.76 1.97
CA TRP A 375 -16.53 1.62 1.47
C TRP A 375 -15.24 1.37 2.26
N ALA A 376 -14.95 2.22 3.26
CA ALA A 376 -13.78 2.13 4.13
C ALA A 376 -13.57 0.73 4.73
N PRO A 377 -14.55 0.01 5.30
CA PRO A 377 -14.23 -1.24 6.00
C PRO A 377 -13.77 -2.36 5.06
N CYS A 378 -14.33 -2.44 3.83
CA CYS A 378 -14.00 -3.49 2.86
C CYS A 378 -12.76 -3.13 2.03
N ALA A 379 -12.60 -1.86 1.66
CA ALA A 379 -11.42 -1.36 0.98
C ALA A 379 -10.20 -1.40 1.89
N VAL A 380 -10.36 -1.01 3.16
CA VAL A 380 -9.27 -1.03 4.15
C VAL A 380 -8.67 -2.41 4.25
N SER A 381 -9.44 -3.51 4.31
CA SER A 381 -8.84 -4.85 4.40
C SER A 381 -8.15 -5.34 3.12
N LEU A 382 -8.56 -4.89 1.94
CA LEU A 382 -7.89 -5.24 0.69
C LEU A 382 -6.65 -4.39 0.43
N VAL A 383 -6.68 -3.14 0.88
CA VAL A 383 -5.56 -2.19 0.79
C VAL A 383 -4.65 -2.31 2.02
N PHE A 384 -5.03 -3.05 3.06
CA PHE A 384 -4.27 -3.18 4.31
C PHE A 384 -2.84 -3.68 4.13
N PRO A 385 -2.58 -4.77 3.35
CA PRO A 385 -1.22 -5.26 3.14
C PRO A 385 -0.33 -4.20 2.47
N VAL A 386 -0.93 -3.44 1.55
CA VAL A 386 -0.28 -2.33 0.85
C VAL A 386 -0.04 -1.15 1.78
N LEU A 387 -1.01 -0.78 2.61
CA LEU A 387 -0.90 0.30 3.59
C LEU A 387 0.15 -0.01 4.64
N ILE A 388 0.20 -1.24 5.15
CA ILE A 388 1.25 -1.70 6.06
C ILE A 388 2.61 -1.58 5.38
N TRP A 389 2.71 -1.99 4.12
CA TRP A 389 3.94 -1.87 3.35
C TRP A 389 4.37 -0.41 3.17
N LEU A 390 3.44 0.51 2.89
CA LEU A 390 3.70 1.95 2.81
C LEU A 390 4.15 2.55 4.13
N ILE A 391 3.53 2.12 5.23
CA ILE A 391 3.90 2.53 6.59
C ILE A 391 5.29 2.01 6.97
N SER A 392 5.72 0.90 6.39
CA SER A 392 7.05 0.31 6.64
C SER A 392 8.19 1.05 5.93
N GLN A 393 7.88 1.98 5.02
CA GLN A 393 8.87 2.80 4.33
C GLN A 393 8.81 4.24 4.84
N ASN A 394 9.96 4.93 4.87
CA ASN A 394 10.04 6.38 5.12
C ASN A 394 9.55 7.19 3.90
N VAL A 395 8.37 6.86 3.37
CA VAL A 395 7.77 7.57 2.26
C VAL A 395 7.15 8.87 2.73
N THR A 396 7.34 9.93 1.94
CA THR A 396 6.72 11.23 2.23
C THR A 396 5.19 11.11 2.26
N PRO A 397 4.47 11.88 3.11
CA PRO A 397 3.01 11.85 3.14
C PRO A 397 2.38 12.09 1.77
N LEU A 398 3.00 12.96 0.97
CA LEU A 398 2.59 13.24 -0.40
C LEU A 398 2.63 11.99 -1.30
N ALA A 399 3.64 11.13 -1.15
CA ALA A 399 3.76 9.89 -1.91
C ALA A 399 2.62 8.91 -1.55
N GLY A 400 2.30 8.75 -0.27
CA GLY A 400 1.18 7.93 0.19
C GLY A 400 -0.18 8.44 -0.33
N GLY A 401 -0.38 9.76 -0.27
CA GLY A 401 -1.55 10.42 -0.86
C GLY A 401 -1.67 10.16 -2.37
N MET A 402 -0.59 10.35 -3.13
CA MET A 402 -0.57 10.12 -4.57
C MET A 402 -0.84 8.65 -4.95
N MET A 403 -0.37 7.69 -4.17
CA MET A 403 -0.66 6.28 -4.41
C MET A 403 -2.13 5.94 -4.25
N LEU A 404 -2.76 6.40 -3.16
CA LEU A 404 -4.18 6.17 -2.94
C LEU A 404 -5.05 6.97 -3.93
N PHE A 405 -4.56 8.11 -4.43
CA PHE A 405 -5.18 8.80 -5.56
C PHE A 405 -5.16 7.95 -6.83
N VAL A 406 -4.01 7.37 -7.19
CA VAL A 406 -3.88 6.47 -8.35
C VAL A 406 -4.76 5.23 -8.20
N PHE A 407 -4.84 4.66 -6.99
CA PHE A 407 -5.79 3.61 -6.66
C PHE A 407 -7.25 4.03 -6.90
N GLY A 408 -7.65 5.22 -6.43
CA GLY A 408 -8.99 5.78 -6.64
C GLY A 408 -9.33 6.01 -8.11
N VAL A 409 -8.35 6.48 -8.91
CA VAL A 409 -8.49 6.62 -10.36
C VAL A 409 -8.65 5.25 -11.03
N GLY A 410 -7.85 4.26 -10.63
CA GLY A 410 -7.96 2.88 -11.12
C GLY A 410 -9.34 2.27 -10.87
N HIS A 411 -9.93 2.52 -9.70
CA HIS A 411 -11.30 2.10 -9.41
C HIS A 411 -12.33 2.78 -10.33
N GLY A 412 -12.07 4.00 -10.79
CA GLY A 412 -12.94 4.70 -11.73
C GLY A 412 -13.03 4.06 -13.12
N VAL A 413 -11.98 3.33 -13.54
CA VAL A 413 -11.86 2.79 -14.90
C VAL A 413 -13.02 1.85 -15.25
N PRO A 414 -13.42 0.88 -14.40
CA PRO A 414 -14.60 0.06 -14.69
C PRO A 414 -15.93 0.75 -14.38
N VAL A 415 -15.94 1.71 -13.46
CA VAL A 415 -17.17 2.43 -13.05
C VAL A 415 -17.70 3.34 -14.15
N ILE A 416 -16.82 4.04 -14.89
CA ILE A 416 -17.23 4.97 -15.96
C ILE A 416 -18.02 4.25 -17.09
N PRO A 417 -17.54 3.12 -17.64
CA PRO A 417 -18.30 2.32 -18.61
C PRO A 417 -19.62 1.81 -18.05
N ILE A 418 -19.64 1.32 -16.79
CA ILE A 418 -20.86 0.81 -16.14
C ILE A 418 -21.88 1.95 -16.02
N ALA A 419 -21.50 3.11 -15.50
CA ALA A 419 -22.38 4.28 -15.38
C ALA A 419 -22.93 4.74 -16.74
N THR A 420 -22.08 4.71 -17.77
CA THR A 420 -22.46 5.08 -19.14
C THR A 420 -23.44 4.08 -19.75
N PHE A 421 -23.19 2.78 -19.58
CA PHE A 421 -24.03 1.70 -20.11
C PHE A 421 -25.35 1.58 -19.36
N SER A 422 -25.34 1.71 -18.03
CA SER A 422 -26.55 1.70 -17.21
C SER A 422 -27.53 2.80 -17.64
N ARG A 423 -27.04 3.98 -18.03
CA ARG A 423 -27.89 5.03 -18.61
C ARG A 423 -28.37 4.73 -20.02
N ALA A 424 -27.53 4.10 -20.84
CA ALA A 424 -27.89 3.78 -22.22
C ALA A 424 -28.95 2.66 -22.33
N VAL A 425 -28.99 1.72 -21.37
CA VAL A 425 -29.83 0.51 -21.41
C VAL A 425 -30.84 0.44 -20.26
N GLY A 426 -30.99 1.52 -19.49
CA GLY A 426 -31.67 1.62 -18.19
C GLY A 426 -33.18 1.29 -18.11
N GLY A 427 -33.77 0.67 -19.13
CA GLY A 427 -35.17 0.23 -19.13
C GLY A 427 -35.41 -1.27 -19.29
N GLN A 428 -34.52 -2.02 -19.95
CA GLN A 428 -34.80 -3.42 -20.36
C GLN A 428 -34.08 -4.49 -19.52
N ILE A 429 -33.04 -4.12 -18.76
CA ILE A 429 -32.15 -5.07 -18.07
C ILE A 429 -32.45 -5.19 -16.56
N GLY A 430 -33.32 -4.32 -16.02
CA GLY A 430 -33.49 -4.14 -14.56
C GLY A 430 -33.87 -5.40 -13.80
N GLU A 431 -34.91 -6.13 -14.19
CA GLU A 431 -35.51 -7.17 -13.32
C GLU A 431 -34.62 -8.40 -13.12
N LYS A 432 -33.99 -8.92 -14.21
CA LYS A 432 -33.07 -10.08 -14.11
C LYS A 432 -31.78 -9.71 -13.37
N TYR A 433 -31.28 -8.49 -13.57
CA TYR A 433 -30.03 -8.04 -12.96
C TYR A 433 -30.19 -7.73 -11.46
N ILE A 434 -31.33 -7.18 -11.05
CA ILE A 434 -31.67 -6.94 -9.63
C ILE A 434 -31.81 -8.26 -8.86
N SER A 435 -32.38 -9.30 -9.49
CA SER A 435 -32.49 -10.64 -8.86
C SER A 435 -31.12 -11.30 -8.64
N MET A 436 -30.24 -11.26 -9.65
CA MET A 436 -28.88 -11.78 -9.54
C MET A 436 -28.05 -11.01 -8.49
N GLY A 437 -28.24 -9.69 -8.41
CA GLY A 437 -27.61 -8.84 -7.40
C GLY A 437 -27.93 -9.26 -5.96
N LYS A 438 -29.14 -9.72 -5.66
CA LYS A 438 -29.51 -10.19 -4.30
C LYS A 438 -28.69 -11.42 -3.87
N TRP A 439 -28.50 -12.38 -4.77
CA TRP A 439 -27.75 -13.60 -4.45
C TRP A 439 -26.25 -13.32 -4.29
N VAL A 440 -25.70 -12.48 -5.18
CA VAL A 440 -24.31 -12.01 -5.12
C VAL A 440 -24.04 -11.24 -3.81
N THR A 441 -24.94 -10.35 -3.42
CA THR A 441 -24.82 -9.56 -2.17
C THR A 441 -24.81 -10.47 -0.94
N LYS A 442 -25.64 -11.52 -0.93
CA LYS A 442 -25.72 -12.48 0.19
C LYS A 442 -24.45 -13.32 0.34
N ILE A 443 -23.90 -13.83 -0.77
CA ILE A 443 -22.64 -14.60 -0.75
C ILE A 443 -21.50 -13.72 -0.28
N PHE A 444 -21.41 -12.50 -0.79
CA PHE A 444 -20.34 -11.59 -0.43
C PHE A 444 -20.43 -11.13 1.03
N GLY A 445 -21.61 -10.80 1.53
CA GLY A 445 -21.81 -10.49 2.94
C GLY A 445 -21.36 -11.63 3.85
N LEU A 446 -21.61 -12.88 3.46
CA LEU A 446 -21.15 -14.06 4.22
C LEU A 446 -19.62 -14.22 4.16
N ALA A 447 -19.00 -13.95 3.01
CA ALA A 447 -17.55 -13.93 2.87
C ALA A 447 -16.88 -12.83 3.72
N VAL A 448 -17.46 -11.62 3.77
CA VAL A 448 -16.97 -10.52 4.61
C VAL A 448 -17.04 -10.88 6.10
N ILE A 449 -18.14 -11.49 6.55
CA ILE A 449 -18.25 -11.97 7.94
C ILE A 449 -17.20 -13.03 8.23
N ALA A 450 -16.96 -13.96 7.31
CA ALA A 450 -15.93 -15.00 7.46
C ALA A 450 -14.52 -14.40 7.56
N ILE A 451 -14.18 -13.41 6.72
CA ILE A 451 -12.90 -12.70 6.79
C ILE A 451 -12.79 -11.89 8.09
N GLY A 452 -13.85 -11.20 8.51
CA GLY A 452 -13.89 -10.47 9.78
C GLY A 452 -13.69 -11.39 10.99
N LEU A 453 -14.26 -12.60 10.96
CA LEU A 453 -14.02 -13.64 11.97
C LEU A 453 -12.55 -14.08 11.99
N ILE A 454 -11.91 -14.27 10.83
CA ILE A 454 -10.48 -14.63 10.74
C ILE A 454 -9.60 -13.52 11.34
N TYR A 455 -9.91 -12.25 11.06
CA TYR A 455 -9.19 -11.12 11.67
C TYR A 455 -9.41 -11.05 13.19
N ALA A 456 -10.63 -11.30 13.66
CA ALA A 456 -10.94 -11.34 15.10
C ALA A 456 -10.27 -12.51 15.82
N THR A 457 -10.12 -13.69 15.18
CA THR A 457 -9.44 -14.85 15.78
C THR A 457 -7.92 -14.67 15.85
N ARG A 458 -7.32 -13.88 14.95
CA ARG A 458 -5.91 -13.49 15.00
C ARG A 458 -5.55 -12.76 16.30
N TYR A 459 -6.47 -11.98 16.87
CA TYR A 459 -6.30 -11.32 18.18
C TYR A 459 -6.04 -12.34 19.31
N PHE A 460 -6.66 -13.52 19.25
CA PHE A 460 -6.49 -14.58 20.25
C PHE A 460 -5.20 -15.40 20.08
N GLY A 461 -4.33 -15.05 19.13
CA GLY A 461 -3.04 -15.71 18.91
C GLY A 461 -3.09 -16.94 18.01
N PHE A 462 -4.25 -17.26 17.41
CA PHE A 462 -4.34 -18.31 16.39
C PHE A 462 -3.83 -17.76 15.05
N LYS A 463 -2.62 -18.16 14.65
CA LYS A 463 -2.05 -17.88 13.31
C LYS A 463 -2.71 -18.80 12.28
N LEU A 464 -3.77 -18.33 11.65
CA LEU A 464 -4.27 -18.89 10.40
C LEU A 464 -3.67 -18.08 9.25
N TRP A 465 -2.55 -18.61 8.72
CA TRP A 465 -1.69 -18.02 7.68
C TRP A 465 -0.76 -16.88 8.12
#